data_AF-A0A3M1U9Y4-F1
#
_entry.id   AF-A0A3M1U9Y4-F1
#
_cell.length_a   1.000
_cell.length_b   1.000
_cell.length_c   1.000
_cell.angle_alpha   90.00
_cell.angle_beta   90.00
_cell.angle_gamma   90.00
#
_symmetry.space_group_name_H-M   'P 1'
#
loop_
_entity.id
_entity.type
_entity.pdbx_description
1 polymer ?
#
loop_
_entity_poly.entity_id
_entity_poly.type
_entity_poly.pdbx_seq_one_letter_code
_entity_poly.pdbx_strand_id
1 'polypeptide(L)'
;LPNTPDSLKLFYTAGQMEWADYFEANIYHELLNDDIYSVDIKLYNKYLADKPHSTHLSLESAPRLGVYVGWKIVSAYMERHPEVSLAELIERTDYEAIFRDAKYKP
;
A
#
# COMPACT_ATOMS: atom_id res chain seq x y z
N LEU A 1 2.01 9.82 -13.06
CA LEU A 1 1.52 11.22 -12.89
C LEU A 1 1.97 11.73 -11.52
N PRO A 2 3.00 12.60 -11.45
CA PRO A 2 3.53 13.09 -10.17
C PRO A 2 2.56 14.00 -9.41
N ASN A 3 1.88 14.90 -10.14
CA ASN A 3 1.03 15.96 -9.57
C ASN A 3 -0.45 15.55 -9.40
N THR A 4 -0.77 14.27 -9.55
CA THR A 4 -2.13 13.77 -9.38
C THR A 4 -2.37 13.42 -7.91
N PRO A 5 -3.54 13.74 -7.34
CA PRO A 5 -3.91 13.30 -6.00
C PRO A 5 -3.78 11.79 -5.82
N ASP A 6 -3.28 11.36 -4.67
CA ASP A 6 -3.04 9.95 -4.38
C ASP A 6 -4.33 9.12 -4.43
N SER A 7 -5.46 9.69 -4.03
CA SER A 7 -6.78 9.06 -4.17
C SER A 7 -7.08 8.66 -5.62
N LEU A 8 -6.69 9.45 -6.61
CA LEU A 8 -6.88 9.11 -8.02
C LEU A 8 -5.86 8.05 -8.51
N LYS A 9 -4.66 8.02 -7.94
CA LYS A 9 -3.65 6.96 -8.22
C LYS A 9 -4.10 5.61 -7.66
N LEU A 10 -4.78 5.63 -6.51
CA LEU A 10 -5.28 4.46 -5.80
C LEU A 10 -6.71 4.07 -6.19
N PHE A 11 -7.38 4.88 -7.03
CA PHE A 11 -8.80 4.77 -7.38
C PHE A 11 -9.72 4.69 -6.14
N TYR A 12 -9.44 5.55 -5.17
CA TYR A 12 -10.24 5.73 -3.95
C TYR A 12 -11.14 6.96 -4.07
N THR A 13 -12.33 6.87 -3.50
CA THR A 13 -13.11 8.06 -3.16
C THR A 13 -12.40 8.86 -2.08
N ALA A 14 -12.81 10.12 -1.87
CA ALA A 14 -12.27 10.93 -0.77
C ALA A 14 -12.47 10.24 0.59
N GLY A 15 -13.67 9.71 0.87
CA GLY A 15 -13.94 9.02 2.12
C GLY A 15 -13.14 7.73 2.31
N GLN A 16 -12.88 6.98 1.23
CA GLN A 16 -12.00 5.80 1.30
C GLN A 16 -10.55 6.19 1.61
N MET A 17 -10.06 7.29 1.03
CA MET A 17 -8.73 7.81 1.35
C MET A 17 -8.64 8.24 2.82
N GLU A 18 -9.60 9.05 3.29
CA GLU A 18 -9.66 9.50 4.69
C GLU A 18 -9.72 8.32 5.66
N TRP A 19 -10.52 7.30 5.33
CA TRP A 19 -10.60 6.08 6.12
C TRP A 19 -9.27 5.32 6.15
N ALA A 20 -8.61 5.17 5.00
CA ALA A 20 -7.33 4.47 4.91
C ALA A 20 -6.21 5.20 5.64
N ASP A 21 -6.18 6.53 5.58
CA ASP A 21 -5.24 7.36 6.34
C ASP A 21 -5.53 7.27 7.85
N TYR A 22 -6.80 7.32 8.26
CA TYR A 22 -7.17 7.21 9.68
C TYR A 22 -6.79 5.85 10.29
N PHE A 23 -6.94 4.76 9.54
CA PHE A 23 -6.62 3.40 9.99
C PHE A 23 -5.24 2.90 9.53
N GLU A 24 -4.37 3.78 9.03
CA GLU A 24 -3.10 3.42 8.37
C GLU A 24 -2.24 2.48 9.23
N ALA A 25 -2.05 2.81 10.50
CA ALA A 25 -1.28 1.99 11.44
C ALA A 25 -1.92 0.62 11.67
N ASN A 26 -3.25 0.55 11.83
CA ASN A 26 -3.97 -0.71 12.00
C ASN A 26 -3.83 -1.61 10.77
N ILE A 27 -3.99 -1.05 9.57
CA ILE A 27 -3.84 -1.77 8.30
C ILE A 27 -2.41 -2.32 8.17
N TYR A 28 -1.41 -1.48 8.46
CA TYR A 28 0.00 -1.86 8.43
C TYR A 28 0.31 -3.00 9.41
N HIS A 29 -0.17 -2.89 10.65
CA HIS A 29 0.01 -3.94 11.66
C HIS A 29 -0.66 -5.26 11.25
N GLU A 30 -1.85 -5.20 10.66
CA GLU A 30 -2.54 -6.41 10.20
C GLU A 30 -1.76 -7.10 9.08
N LEU A 31 -1.26 -6.34 8.10
CA LEU A 31 -0.40 -6.87 7.03
C LEU A 31 0.84 -7.57 7.56
N LEU A 32 1.52 -7.00 8.55
CA LEU A 32 2.73 -7.61 9.14
C LEU A 32 2.46 -8.91 9.90
N ASN A 33 1.23 -9.16 10.32
CA ASN A 33 0.86 -10.42 10.99
C ASN A 33 0.64 -11.57 9.98
N ASP A 34 0.43 -11.25 8.71
CA ASP A 34 0.29 -12.22 7.62
C ASP A 34 1.61 -12.38 6.85
N ASP A 35 1.77 -13.50 6.14
CA ASP A 35 2.92 -13.70 5.24
C ASP A 35 2.72 -12.91 3.94
N ILE A 36 3.17 -11.66 3.92
CA ILE A 36 3.04 -10.75 2.77
C ILE A 36 3.79 -11.20 1.51
N TYR A 37 4.69 -12.19 1.63
CA TYR A 37 5.42 -12.75 0.50
C TYR A 37 4.74 -13.99 -0.10
N SER A 38 3.67 -14.47 0.53
CA SER A 38 2.93 -15.64 0.07
C SER A 38 2.10 -15.35 -1.18
N VAL A 39 2.00 -16.36 -2.05
CA VAL A 39 1.11 -16.35 -3.23
C VAL A 39 -0.29 -16.91 -2.94
N ASP A 40 -0.68 -16.96 -1.66
CA ASP A 40 -1.99 -17.48 -1.23
C ASP A 40 -3.14 -16.62 -1.79
N ILE A 41 -4.07 -17.27 -2.49
CA ILE A 41 -5.27 -16.66 -3.06
C ILE A 41 -6.16 -15.98 -2.00
N LYS A 42 -6.14 -16.43 -0.75
CA LYS A 42 -6.84 -15.80 0.37
C LYS A 42 -6.24 -14.45 0.70
N LEU A 43 -4.90 -14.36 0.75
CA LEU A 43 -4.20 -13.10 0.99
C LEU A 43 -4.40 -12.14 -0.17
N TYR A 44 -4.34 -12.64 -1.41
CA TYR A 44 -4.73 -11.86 -2.59
C TYR A 44 -6.14 -11.30 -2.45
N ASN A 45 -7.11 -12.15 -2.10
CA ASN A 45 -8.51 -11.74 -1.94
C ASN A 45 -8.77 -10.78 -0.78
N LYS A 46 -7.92 -10.82 0.25
CA LYS A 46 -7.97 -9.96 1.42
C LYS A 46 -7.39 -8.58 1.13
N TYR A 47 -6.23 -8.52 0.46
CA TYR A 47 -5.44 -7.29 0.36
C TYR A 47 -5.38 -6.65 -1.03
N LEU A 48 -5.59 -7.40 -2.10
CA LEU A 48 -5.34 -6.94 -3.48
C LEU A 48 -6.57 -7.01 -4.39
N ALA A 49 -7.59 -7.80 -4.03
CA ALA A 49 -8.79 -7.91 -4.85
C ALA A 49 -9.53 -6.57 -5.00
N ASP A 50 -9.94 -6.30 -6.24
CA ASP A 50 -10.76 -5.15 -6.58
C ASP A 50 -12.21 -5.37 -6.14
N LYS A 51 -12.65 -4.59 -5.15
CA LYS A 51 -13.96 -4.68 -4.51
C LYS A 51 -14.41 -3.27 -4.12
N PRO A 52 -15.69 -3.04 -3.82
CA PRO A 52 -16.15 -1.72 -3.37
C PRO A 52 -15.60 -1.30 -1.99
N HIS A 53 -15.27 -2.28 -1.13
CA HIS A 53 -14.74 -2.06 0.22
C HIS A 53 -14.02 -3.34 0.71
N SER A 54 -13.27 -3.23 1.81
CA SER A 54 -12.68 -4.38 2.49
C SER A 54 -13.74 -5.14 3.28
N THR A 55 -14.23 -6.23 2.70
CA THR A 55 -15.41 -7.01 3.17
C THR A 55 -15.30 -7.54 4.60
N HIS A 56 -14.11 -7.55 5.20
CA HIS A 56 -13.85 -8.02 6.56
C HIS A 56 -13.86 -6.89 7.61
N LEU A 57 -13.99 -5.63 7.21
CA LEU A 57 -13.85 -4.46 8.09
C LEU A 57 -15.16 -3.67 8.20
N SER A 58 -15.50 -2.87 7.18
CA SER A 58 -16.71 -2.05 7.16
C SER A 58 -17.09 -1.64 5.73
N LEU A 59 -18.32 -1.14 5.54
CA LEU A 59 -18.77 -0.61 4.24
C LEU A 59 -18.06 0.68 3.83
N GLU A 60 -17.51 1.42 4.79
CA GLU A 60 -16.75 2.66 4.58
C GLU A 60 -15.28 2.41 4.26
N SER A 61 -14.81 1.17 4.47
CA SER A 61 -13.41 0.82 4.30
C SER A 61 -12.94 0.94 2.86
N ALA A 62 -11.69 1.37 2.71
CA ALA A 62 -11.03 1.33 1.42
C ALA A 62 -10.81 -0.13 0.97
N PRO A 63 -10.94 -0.44 -0.33
CA PRO A 63 -10.56 -1.73 -0.88
C PRO A 63 -9.03 -1.81 -1.06
N ARG A 64 -8.49 -2.91 -1.58
CA ARG A 64 -7.07 -3.03 -2.02
C ARG A 64 -6.03 -2.49 -1.01
N LEU A 65 -6.21 -2.78 0.27
CA LEU A 65 -5.37 -2.23 1.34
C LEU A 65 -3.87 -2.58 1.21
N GLY A 66 -3.53 -3.70 0.58
CA GLY A 66 -2.14 -4.03 0.25
C GLY A 66 -1.52 -3.06 -0.77
N VAL A 67 -2.31 -2.57 -1.73
CA VAL A 67 -1.88 -1.56 -2.70
C VAL A 67 -1.66 -0.21 -2.02
N TYR A 68 -2.57 0.18 -1.11
CA TYR A 68 -2.42 1.41 -0.32
C TYR A 68 -1.13 1.41 0.51
N VAL A 69 -0.89 0.34 1.29
CA VAL A 69 0.34 0.24 2.08
C VAL A 69 1.58 0.16 1.20
N GLY A 70 1.54 -0.61 0.11
CA GLY A 70 2.64 -0.67 -0.87
C GLY A 70 2.96 0.69 -1.47
N TRP A 71 1.95 1.49 -1.81
CA TRP A 71 2.10 2.86 -2.30
C TRP A 71 2.81 3.76 -1.28
N LYS A 72 2.43 3.67 0.00
CA LYS A 72 3.03 4.46 1.09
C LYS A 72 4.48 4.04 1.35
N ILE A 73 4.79 2.75 1.28
CA ILE A 73 6.18 2.23 1.38
C ILE A 73 7.04 2.74 0.22
N VAL A 74 6.56 2.62 -1.02
CA VAL A 74 7.29 3.10 -2.21
C VAL A 74 7.51 4.61 -2.16
N SER A 75 6.49 5.37 -1.74
CA SER A 75 6.60 6.82 -1.58
C SER A 75 7.64 7.19 -0.52
N ALA A 76 7.59 6.55 0.66
CA ALA A 76 8.56 6.74 1.74
C ALA A 76 9.99 6.35 1.33
N TYR A 77 10.15 5.32 0.51
CA TYR A 77 11.43 4.93 -0.08
C TYR A 77 11.95 6.02 -1.03
N MET A 78 11.15 6.46 -1.99
CA MET A 78 11.57 7.45 -2.98
C MET A 78 11.89 8.82 -2.35
N GLU A 79 11.21 9.21 -1.28
CA GLU A 79 11.54 10.41 -0.50
C GLU A 79 12.93 10.32 0.16
N ARG A 80 13.35 9.12 0.57
CA ARG A 80 14.66 8.87 1.19
C ARG A 80 15.79 8.65 0.19
N HIS A 81 15.42 8.29 -1.04
CA HIS A 81 16.32 7.97 -2.13
C HIS A 81 16.03 8.86 -3.35
N PRO A 82 16.19 10.19 -3.24
CA PRO A 82 15.92 11.12 -4.35
C PRO A 82 16.82 10.88 -5.57
N GLU A 83 17.94 10.18 -5.40
CA GLU A 83 18.82 9.74 -6.47
C GLU A 83 18.27 8.58 -7.30
N VAL A 84 17.27 7.85 -6.79
CA VAL A 84 16.67 6.69 -7.46
C VAL A 84 15.40 7.11 -8.19
N SER A 85 15.38 6.92 -9.50
CA SER A 85 14.18 7.13 -10.31
C SER A 85 13.15 6.01 -10.11
N LEU A 86 11.88 6.30 -10.41
CA LEU A 86 10.82 5.28 -10.37
C LEU A 86 11.11 4.12 -11.32
N ALA A 87 11.71 4.38 -12.49
CA ALA A 87 12.08 3.34 -13.45
C ALA A 87 13.13 2.38 -12.87
N GLU A 88 14.19 2.92 -12.26
CA GLU A 88 15.21 2.11 -11.59
C GLU A 88 14.64 1.33 -10.40
N LEU A 89 13.69 1.90 -9.66
CA LEU A 89 13.04 1.21 -8.54
C LEU A 89 12.22 0.00 -9.01
N ILE A 90 11.49 0.11 -10.13
CA ILE A 90 10.68 -0.98 -10.69
C ILE A 90 11.55 -2.15 -11.20
N GLU A 91 12.76 -1.86 -11.67
CA GLU A 91 13.71 -2.88 -12.12
C GLU A 91 14.37 -3.66 -10.96
N ARG A 92 14.30 -3.15 -9.73
CA ARG A 92 14.85 -3.83 -8.56
C ARG A 92 13.98 -5.02 -8.15
N THR A 93 14.65 -6.13 -7.83
CA THR A 93 14.02 -7.37 -7.36
C THR A 93 14.30 -7.67 -5.89
N ASP A 94 15.16 -6.89 -5.24
CA ASP A 94 15.43 -7.00 -3.80
C ASP A 94 14.35 -6.25 -3.00
N TYR A 95 13.18 -6.88 -2.91
CA TYR A 95 12.00 -6.31 -2.26
C TYR A 95 12.20 -6.11 -0.75
N GLU A 96 12.97 -6.98 -0.09
CA GLU A 96 13.29 -6.85 1.33
C GLU A 96 14.15 -5.62 1.60
N ALA A 97 15.15 -5.34 0.75
CA ALA A 97 15.94 -4.13 0.86
C ALA A 97 15.10 -2.87 0.68
N ILE A 98 14.24 -2.83 -0.35
CA ILE A 98 13.33 -1.71 -0.57
C ILE A 98 12.46 -1.46 0.67
N PHE A 99 11.84 -2.52 1.21
CA PHE A 99 10.99 -2.41 2.39
C PHE A 99 11.75 -1.90 3.62
N ARG A 100 12.94 -2.45 3.88
CA ARG A 100 13.78 -2.06 5.03
C ARG A 100 14.28 -0.63 4.92
N ASP A 101 14.65 -0.20 3.71
CA ASP A 101 15.27 1.09 3.46
C ASP A 101 14.23 2.21 3.33
N ALA A 102 12.97 1.87 3.01
CA ALA A 102 11.83 2.77 3.12
C ALA A 102 11.63 3.33 4.55
N LYS A 103 12.09 2.58 5.57
CA LYS A 103 11.88 2.90 7.00
C LYS A 103 10.43 3.30 7.34
N TYR A 104 9.48 2.71 6.62
CA TYR A 104 8.07 3.01 6.76
C TYR A 104 7.53 2.35 8.04
N LYS A 105 7.08 3.19 8.97
CA LYS A 105 6.50 2.83 10.28
C LYS A 105 5.44 3.89 10.61
N PRO A 106 4.22 3.75 10.05
CA PRO A 106 3.14 4.69 10.27
C PRO A 106 2.65 4.67 11.73
#